data_AF-A0A4Q3RP15-F1
#
_entry.id   AF-A0A4Q3RP15-F1
#
_cell.length_a   1.000
_cell.length_b   1.000
_cell.length_c   1.000
_cell.angle_alpha   90.00
_cell.angle_beta   90.00
_cell.angle_gamma   90.00
#
_symmetry.space_group_name_H-M   'P 1'
#
loop_
_entity.id
_entity.type
_entity.pdbx_description
1 polymer ?
#
loop_
_entity_poly.entity_id
_entity_poly.type
_entity_poly.pdbx_seq_one_letter_code
_entity_poly.pdbx_strand_id
1 'polypeptide(L)'
;MAILQIGLLLCLLFCSCNITRKAPAGKPYLAKNSYEIIGGKFTRLERSALEDRLAAQLDDSSKLVTSTMFFFVNILKRPPAYDTGYSALSAANMRASMYHLGYYNSNVTYRADTTNDKVAVQYTVRVGNPMLIDTFSYRLTRPDLQALALESVDESVIKKDNPITKAAVLGEINRQVDTFRNNGYYKFTAAELRMRGDTTIEALTNVSDDPFEQLQILAEAQAKRDSPTIKLAMVLNIPQDTTKLDKYLINKVFVMQDFVPGDDINDTLNITQRTTRSFVLRYHKPIFRTGFLARNITLRPNQVYSLREHNKTLSNLAKAGVWQTTNITVRELPDTSKVDLIVELVPMKKFGFEAALEVSYSATSNTNNALGGNLFGVSVETSLLNRNIGREGIRMTHRLRAGIELNNNSRGTTTGPINSNELSYSNTVTIPRNLNFTPRFLQRGVQQRNRPGESFINTSIALNNRLDLFNLQTFNLSFGKRLPGKSTPVKTTNWVFKPLTAQFSFLYNQSDSFKNILAQNPFLNYSYNTSFVIGM
;
A
#
# COMPACT_ATOMS: atom_id res chain seq x y z
N MET A 1 -50.57 -16.26 -13.91
CA MET A 1 -49.32 -16.97 -14.31
C MET A 1 -48.76 -16.50 -15.66
N ALA A 2 -49.58 -16.18 -16.67
CA ALA A 2 -49.09 -15.76 -18.00
C ALA A 2 -48.29 -14.43 -18.03
N ILE A 3 -48.66 -13.44 -17.21
CA ILE A 3 -47.97 -12.12 -17.18
C ILE A 3 -46.55 -12.23 -16.60
N LEU A 4 -46.35 -13.14 -15.64
CA LEU A 4 -45.03 -13.37 -15.03
C LEU A 4 -44.09 -14.12 -15.98
N GLN A 5 -44.61 -15.03 -16.81
CA GLN A 5 -43.84 -15.74 -17.84
C GLN A 5 -43.47 -14.81 -19.01
N ILE A 6 -44.34 -13.88 -19.42
CA ILE A 6 -44.04 -12.88 -20.45
C ILE A 6 -43.00 -11.87 -19.94
N GLY A 7 -43.07 -11.46 -18.68
CA GLY A 7 -42.06 -10.59 -18.05
C GLY A 7 -40.68 -11.25 -17.93
N LEU A 8 -40.63 -12.55 -17.61
CA LEU A 8 -39.39 -13.32 -17.57
C LEU A 8 -38.78 -13.52 -18.97
N LEU A 9 -39.64 -13.74 -19.98
CA LEU A 9 -39.22 -13.87 -21.38
C LEU A 9 -38.69 -12.55 -21.96
N LEU A 10 -39.33 -11.40 -21.62
CA LEU A 10 -38.83 -10.07 -22.00
C LEU A 10 -37.51 -9.73 -21.30
N CYS A 11 -37.35 -10.03 -20.00
CA CYS A 11 -36.08 -9.83 -19.29
C CYS A 11 -34.95 -10.70 -19.89
N LEU A 12 -35.25 -11.91 -20.35
CA LEU A 12 -34.28 -12.76 -21.05
C LEU A 12 -33.92 -12.22 -22.44
N LEU A 13 -34.85 -11.58 -23.15
CA LEU A 13 -34.62 -10.95 -24.46
C LEU A 13 -33.78 -9.66 -24.38
N PHE A 14 -33.88 -8.89 -23.28
CA PHE A 14 -33.08 -7.67 -23.10
C PHE A 14 -31.70 -7.88 -22.47
N CYS A 15 -31.41 -9.07 -21.95
CA CYS A 15 -30.10 -9.40 -21.36
C CYS A 15 -28.98 -9.67 -22.38
N SER A 16 -29.28 -9.78 -23.69
CA SER A 16 -28.27 -10.15 -24.71
C SER A 16 -27.93 -9.05 -25.73
N CYS A 17 -28.52 -7.86 -25.65
CA CYS A 17 -28.23 -6.77 -26.58
C CYS A 17 -27.05 -5.90 -26.10
N ASN A 18 -25.86 -6.19 -26.61
CA ASN A 18 -24.72 -5.27 -26.49
C ASN A 18 -24.95 -4.02 -27.36
N ILE A 19 -25.10 -2.86 -26.71
CA ILE A 19 -25.32 -1.58 -27.39
C ILE A 19 -23.97 -0.93 -27.71
N THR A 20 -23.75 -0.54 -28.96
CA THR A 20 -22.54 0.19 -29.38
C THR A 20 -22.86 1.67 -29.54
N ARG A 21 -22.07 2.55 -28.92
CA ARG A 21 -22.24 4.01 -28.99
C ARG A 21 -21.04 4.68 -29.63
N LYS A 22 -21.28 5.59 -30.58
CA LYS A 22 -20.25 6.37 -31.31
C LYS A 22 -19.27 5.45 -32.07
N ALA A 23 -19.79 4.53 -32.86
CA ALA A 23 -18.97 3.74 -33.77
C ALA A 23 -18.40 4.62 -34.90
N PRO A 24 -17.20 4.32 -35.43
CA PRO A 24 -16.66 4.97 -36.62
C PRO A 24 -17.62 4.82 -37.82
N ALA A 25 -17.90 5.91 -38.52
CA ALA A 25 -18.77 5.87 -39.69
C ALA A 25 -18.04 5.26 -40.89
N GLY A 26 -18.67 4.28 -41.56
CA GLY A 26 -18.19 3.71 -42.83
C GLY A 26 -16.87 2.92 -42.72
N LYS A 27 -16.47 2.51 -41.51
CA LYS A 27 -15.26 1.71 -41.29
C LYS A 27 -15.56 0.55 -40.33
N PRO A 28 -15.03 -0.66 -40.61
CA PRO A 28 -15.05 -1.74 -39.63
C PRO A 28 -14.37 -1.30 -38.32
N TYR A 29 -14.95 -1.69 -37.19
CA TYR A 29 -14.47 -1.31 -35.87
C TYR A 29 -14.38 -2.52 -34.95
N LEU A 30 -13.42 -2.46 -34.03
CA LEU A 30 -13.22 -3.56 -33.08
C LEU A 30 -14.39 -3.63 -32.10
N ALA A 31 -15.01 -4.81 -32.00
CA ALA A 31 -16.18 -5.05 -31.16
C ALA A 31 -15.92 -6.08 -30.06
N LYS A 32 -14.97 -7.01 -30.27
CA LYS A 32 -14.66 -8.07 -29.31
C LYS A 32 -13.22 -8.55 -29.49
N ASN A 33 -12.54 -8.81 -28.37
CA ASN A 33 -11.32 -9.62 -28.32
C ASN A 33 -11.60 -10.90 -27.54
N SER A 34 -11.07 -12.03 -28.00
CA SER A 34 -11.12 -13.30 -27.28
C SER A 34 -9.78 -14.00 -27.33
N TYR A 35 -9.48 -14.80 -26.32
CA TYR A 35 -8.22 -15.52 -26.17
C TYR A 35 -8.49 -17.01 -26.14
N GLU A 36 -7.79 -17.76 -26.97
CA GLU A 36 -7.82 -19.21 -26.97
C GLU A 36 -6.43 -19.71 -26.59
N ILE A 37 -6.35 -20.41 -25.46
CA ILE A 37 -5.09 -20.93 -24.93
C ILE A 37 -5.02 -22.43 -25.21
N ILE A 38 -4.09 -22.82 -26.09
CA ILE A 38 -3.88 -24.21 -26.52
C ILE A 38 -2.60 -24.74 -25.89
N GLY A 39 -2.73 -25.88 -25.19
CA GLY A 39 -1.63 -26.54 -24.48
C GLY A 39 -1.37 -25.96 -23.08
N GLY A 40 -0.31 -26.48 -22.45
CA GLY A 40 0.05 -26.17 -21.06
C GLY A 40 -0.83 -26.87 -20.01
N LYS A 41 -0.23 -27.21 -18.88
CA LYS A 41 -0.92 -27.83 -17.73
C LYS A 41 -1.29 -26.75 -16.71
N PHE A 42 -2.34 -25.98 -17.01
CA PHE A 42 -2.84 -24.92 -16.12
C PHE A 42 -4.06 -25.36 -15.33
N THR A 43 -4.10 -25.00 -14.05
CA THR A 43 -5.35 -25.00 -13.29
C THR A 43 -6.32 -23.95 -13.84
N ARG A 44 -7.61 -24.03 -13.50
CA ARG A 44 -8.61 -23.04 -13.92
C ARG A 44 -8.25 -21.62 -13.50
N LEU A 45 -7.70 -21.45 -12.30
CA LEU A 45 -7.26 -20.16 -11.77
C LEU A 45 -6.07 -19.61 -12.57
N GLU A 46 -5.05 -20.44 -12.82
CA GLU A 46 -3.87 -20.04 -13.60
C GLU A 46 -4.24 -19.68 -15.04
N ARG A 47 -5.16 -20.43 -15.66
CA ARG A 47 -5.66 -20.10 -16.99
C ARG A 47 -6.36 -18.75 -17.01
N SER A 48 -7.24 -18.47 -16.05
CA SER A 48 -7.90 -17.16 -15.93
C SER A 48 -6.89 -16.03 -15.74
N ALA A 49 -5.90 -16.22 -14.87
CA ALA A 49 -4.85 -15.22 -14.64
C ALA A 49 -3.98 -15.00 -15.89
N LEU A 50 -3.74 -16.06 -16.68
CA LEU A 50 -3.04 -15.95 -17.96
C LEU A 50 -3.86 -15.18 -18.99
N GLU A 51 -5.17 -15.42 -19.09
CA GLU A 51 -6.07 -14.65 -19.95
C GLU A 51 -6.07 -13.16 -19.60
N ASP A 52 -6.19 -12.82 -18.31
CA ASP A 52 -6.13 -11.43 -17.84
C ASP A 52 -4.79 -10.77 -18.21
N ARG A 53 -3.69 -11.52 -18.06
CA ARG A 53 -2.34 -11.04 -18.43
C ARG A 53 -2.19 -10.80 -19.92
N LEU A 54 -2.71 -11.70 -20.76
CA LEU A 54 -2.70 -11.58 -22.21
C LEU A 54 -3.58 -10.41 -22.67
N ALA A 55 -4.74 -10.21 -22.05
CA ALA A 55 -5.60 -9.07 -22.31
C ALA A 55 -4.94 -7.74 -21.98
N ALA A 56 -4.09 -7.69 -20.94
CA ALA A 56 -3.29 -6.53 -20.62
C ALA A 56 -2.19 -6.22 -21.67
N GLN A 57 -1.87 -7.14 -22.58
CA GLN A 57 -0.88 -6.94 -23.66
C GLN A 57 -1.47 -6.37 -24.96
N LEU A 58 -2.78 -6.12 -25.00
CA LEU A 58 -3.40 -5.44 -26.14
C LEU A 58 -2.80 -4.04 -26.34
N ASP A 59 -2.55 -3.68 -27.59
CA ASP A 59 -2.27 -2.30 -27.97
C ASP A 59 -3.43 -1.38 -27.56
N ASP A 60 -3.16 -0.12 -27.25
CA ASP A 60 -4.19 0.84 -26.83
C ASP A 60 -5.30 1.00 -27.89
N SER A 61 -4.94 0.92 -29.18
CA SER A 61 -5.88 0.97 -30.30
C SER A 61 -6.66 -0.34 -30.50
N SER A 62 -6.32 -1.38 -29.74
CA SER A 62 -7.04 -2.67 -29.69
C SER A 62 -7.80 -2.87 -28.38
N LYS A 63 -7.83 -1.89 -27.47
CA LYS A 63 -8.59 -1.96 -26.20
C LYS A 63 -10.04 -1.52 -26.39
N LEU A 64 -10.94 -2.21 -25.70
CA LEU A 64 -12.37 -1.93 -25.72
C LEU A 64 -12.80 -1.27 -24.41
N VAL A 65 -13.52 -0.15 -24.52
CA VAL A 65 -14.09 0.54 -23.36
C VAL A 65 -15.55 0.13 -23.22
N THR A 66 -15.82 -0.75 -22.26
CA THR A 66 -17.17 -1.21 -21.92
C THR A 66 -17.67 -0.56 -20.64
N SER A 67 -18.95 -0.20 -20.61
CA SER A 67 -19.62 0.35 -19.44
C SER A 67 -20.87 -0.48 -19.17
N THR A 68 -20.97 -1.04 -17.97
CA THR A 68 -22.17 -1.77 -17.55
C THR A 68 -23.19 -0.80 -16.98
N MET A 69 -24.41 -0.83 -17.50
CA MET A 69 -25.55 -0.08 -17.00
C MET A 69 -26.57 -1.08 -16.43
N PHE A 70 -27.16 -0.74 -15.27
CA PHE A 70 -28.15 -1.58 -14.59
C PHE A 70 -27.71 -3.04 -14.38
N PHE A 71 -26.44 -3.31 -14.09
CA PHE A 71 -25.86 -4.65 -13.82
C PHE A 71 -25.90 -5.69 -14.96
N PHE A 72 -26.71 -5.55 -16.00
CA PHE A 72 -26.84 -6.55 -17.08
C PHE A 72 -26.66 -6.00 -18.51
N VAL A 73 -26.67 -4.67 -18.73
CA VAL A 73 -26.49 -4.09 -20.07
C VAL A 73 -25.07 -3.59 -20.27
N ASN A 74 -24.29 -4.27 -21.13
CA ASN A 74 -22.95 -3.82 -21.50
C ASN A 74 -23.01 -2.89 -22.72
N ILE A 75 -22.48 -1.68 -22.55
CA ILE A 75 -22.40 -0.66 -23.61
C ILE A 75 -20.95 -0.51 -24.05
N LEU A 76 -20.68 -0.79 -25.33
CA LEU A 76 -19.39 -0.52 -25.95
C LEU A 76 -19.32 0.95 -26.37
N LYS A 77 -18.38 1.71 -25.79
CA LYS A 77 -18.25 3.15 -26.00
C LYS A 77 -17.06 3.45 -26.91
N ARG A 78 -17.32 4.15 -28.02
CA ARG A 78 -16.29 4.67 -28.96
C ARG A 78 -15.29 3.58 -29.40
N PRO A 79 -15.75 2.49 -30.02
CA PRO A 79 -14.83 1.45 -30.47
C PRO A 79 -13.83 2.02 -31.49
N PRO A 80 -12.55 1.62 -31.43
CA PRO A 80 -11.56 2.04 -32.41
C PRO A 80 -11.85 1.43 -33.78
N ALA A 81 -11.49 2.15 -34.85
CA ALA A 81 -11.49 1.58 -36.19
C ALA A 81 -10.50 0.41 -36.22
N TYR A 82 -10.89 -0.69 -36.88
CA TYR A 82 -10.07 -1.89 -36.90
C TYR A 82 -8.86 -1.71 -37.81
N ASP A 83 -7.68 -2.06 -37.29
CA ASP A 83 -6.41 -2.11 -38.02
C ASP A 83 -5.69 -3.43 -37.68
N THR A 84 -5.29 -4.15 -38.73
CA THR A 84 -4.56 -5.41 -38.61
C THR A 84 -3.19 -5.23 -37.95
N GLY A 85 -2.54 -4.07 -38.13
CA GLY A 85 -1.25 -3.75 -37.53
C GLY A 85 -1.29 -3.76 -36.00
N TYR A 86 -2.34 -3.18 -35.39
CA TYR A 86 -2.49 -3.21 -33.93
C TYR A 86 -2.79 -4.61 -33.38
N SER A 87 -3.50 -5.44 -34.15
CA SER A 87 -3.71 -6.85 -33.79
C SER A 87 -2.41 -7.65 -33.88
N ALA A 88 -1.59 -7.39 -34.90
CA ALA A 88 -0.27 -8.02 -35.04
C ALA A 88 0.68 -7.60 -33.91
N LEU A 89 0.71 -6.32 -33.55
CA LEU A 89 1.49 -5.81 -32.43
C LEU A 89 1.01 -6.41 -31.09
N SER A 90 -0.30 -6.48 -30.88
CA SER A 90 -0.88 -7.13 -29.69
C SER A 90 -0.48 -8.60 -29.59
N ALA A 91 -0.50 -9.34 -30.71
CA ALA A 91 -0.04 -10.73 -30.75
C ALA A 91 1.46 -10.85 -30.43
N ALA A 92 2.29 -9.94 -30.93
CA ALA A 92 3.72 -9.89 -30.60
C ALA A 92 3.96 -9.59 -29.11
N ASN A 93 3.23 -8.64 -28.52
CA ASN A 93 3.30 -8.33 -27.09
C ASN A 93 2.86 -9.52 -26.22
N MET A 94 1.79 -10.23 -26.63
CA MET A 94 1.35 -11.46 -25.97
C MET A 94 2.43 -12.54 -26.02
N ARG A 95 3.08 -12.73 -27.17
CA ARG A 95 4.21 -13.67 -27.31
C ARG A 95 5.37 -13.28 -26.39
N ALA A 96 5.76 -12.01 -26.35
CA ALA A 96 6.78 -11.52 -25.43
C ALA A 96 6.40 -11.76 -23.95
N SER A 97 5.12 -11.59 -23.60
CA SER A 97 4.62 -11.91 -22.25
C SER A 97 4.73 -13.39 -21.91
N MET A 98 4.48 -14.28 -22.87
CA MET A 98 4.70 -15.72 -22.71
C MET A 98 6.18 -16.07 -22.49
N TYR A 99 7.10 -15.36 -23.15
CA TYR A 99 8.54 -15.49 -22.91
C TYR A 99 8.92 -15.07 -21.49
N HIS A 100 8.35 -13.98 -20.98
CA HIS A 100 8.54 -13.57 -19.59
C HIS A 100 8.07 -14.63 -18.57
N LEU A 101 7.15 -15.51 -18.96
CA LEU A 101 6.65 -16.65 -18.18
C LEU A 101 7.44 -17.95 -18.39
N GLY A 102 8.49 -17.94 -19.21
CA GLY A 102 9.35 -19.11 -19.48
C GLY A 102 8.90 -20.00 -20.64
N TYR A 103 7.92 -19.56 -21.45
CA TYR A 103 7.40 -20.30 -22.61
C TYR A 103 8.03 -19.78 -23.91
N TYR A 104 9.32 -20.06 -24.10
CA TYR A 104 10.11 -19.54 -25.22
C TYR A 104 9.74 -20.11 -26.59
N ASN A 105 9.05 -21.25 -26.61
CA ASN A 105 8.47 -21.84 -27.82
C ASN A 105 7.02 -21.44 -28.08
N SER A 106 6.48 -20.50 -27.31
CA SER A 106 5.11 -20.07 -27.52
C SER A 106 4.95 -19.36 -28.86
N ASN A 107 3.79 -19.56 -29.47
CA ASN A 107 3.40 -18.84 -30.67
C ASN A 107 2.02 -18.23 -30.47
N VAL A 108 1.87 -16.97 -30.86
CA VAL A 108 0.60 -16.24 -30.78
C VAL A 108 0.22 -15.82 -32.18
N THR A 109 -0.96 -16.25 -32.60
CA THR A 109 -1.56 -15.88 -33.88
C THR A 109 -2.88 -15.19 -33.62
N TYR A 110 -3.39 -14.43 -34.59
CA TYR A 110 -4.70 -13.81 -34.49
C TYR A 110 -5.52 -14.06 -35.75
N ARG A 111 -6.83 -14.11 -35.58
CA ARG A 111 -7.81 -14.16 -36.65
C ARG A 111 -8.85 -13.08 -36.39
N ALA A 112 -9.20 -12.33 -37.43
CA ALA A 112 -10.23 -11.30 -37.35
C ALA A 112 -11.40 -11.68 -38.26
N ASP A 113 -12.60 -11.77 -37.69
CA ASP A 113 -13.84 -12.01 -38.42
C ASP A 113 -14.71 -10.75 -38.36
N THR A 114 -15.25 -10.33 -39.50
CA THR A 114 -16.05 -9.10 -39.62
C THR A 114 -17.51 -9.44 -39.89
N THR A 115 -18.44 -8.83 -39.16
CA THR A 115 -19.90 -8.97 -39.37
C THR A 115 -20.59 -7.64 -39.11
N ASN A 116 -21.28 -7.08 -40.11
CA ASN A 116 -21.97 -5.78 -39.99
C ASN A 116 -21.07 -4.67 -39.40
N ASP A 117 -19.90 -4.46 -40.01
CA ASP A 117 -18.82 -3.55 -39.59
C ASP A 117 -18.22 -3.81 -38.20
N LYS A 118 -18.66 -4.85 -37.48
CA LYS A 118 -18.08 -5.27 -36.20
C LYS A 118 -17.01 -6.31 -36.45
N VAL A 119 -15.80 -6.03 -35.97
CA VAL A 119 -14.67 -6.95 -36.03
C VAL A 119 -14.51 -7.65 -34.69
N ALA A 120 -14.50 -8.98 -34.70
CA ALA A 120 -14.12 -9.81 -33.57
C ALA A 120 -12.74 -10.41 -33.83
N VAL A 121 -11.79 -10.15 -32.92
CA VAL A 121 -10.43 -10.68 -33.02
C VAL A 121 -10.25 -11.82 -32.01
N GLN A 122 -9.90 -13.00 -32.51
CA GLN A 122 -9.51 -14.14 -31.71
C GLN A 122 -7.99 -14.28 -31.74
N TYR A 123 -7.37 -14.19 -30.57
CA TYR A 123 -5.96 -14.47 -30.36
C TYR A 123 -5.80 -15.93 -29.93
N THR A 124 -5.11 -16.73 -30.73
CA THR A 124 -4.81 -18.13 -30.39
C THR A 124 -3.36 -18.23 -29.93
N VAL A 125 -3.20 -18.55 -28.65
CA VAL A 125 -1.91 -18.73 -27.96
C VAL A 125 -1.61 -20.22 -27.88
N ARG A 126 -0.61 -20.68 -28.64
CA ARG A 126 -0.04 -22.01 -28.49
C ARG A 126 1.12 -21.91 -27.52
N VAL A 127 0.96 -22.49 -26.34
CA VAL A 127 1.82 -22.23 -25.19
C VAL A 127 3.19 -22.90 -25.32
N GLY A 128 3.24 -24.13 -25.83
CA GLY A 128 4.47 -24.93 -25.86
C GLY A 128 4.88 -25.43 -24.47
N ASN A 129 6.05 -26.06 -24.37
CA ASN A 129 6.62 -26.51 -23.09
C ASN A 129 7.43 -25.37 -22.45
N PRO A 130 7.32 -25.17 -21.13
CA PRO A 130 8.15 -24.19 -20.42
C PRO A 130 9.60 -24.67 -20.37
N MET A 131 10.54 -23.73 -20.39
CA MET A 131 11.93 -24.04 -20.07
C MET A 131 12.10 -24.21 -18.56
N LEU A 132 12.52 -25.40 -18.14
CA LEU A 132 12.67 -25.74 -16.74
C LEU A 132 14.12 -25.58 -16.26
N ILE A 133 14.29 -25.22 -15.00
CA ILE A 133 15.61 -25.08 -14.38
C ILE A 133 16.12 -26.47 -13.98
N ASP A 134 17.27 -26.90 -14.53
CA ASP A 134 17.94 -28.15 -14.13
C ASP A 134 18.75 -27.93 -12.85
N THR A 135 19.71 -26.99 -12.90
CA THR A 135 20.55 -26.63 -11.76
C THR A 135 20.78 -25.13 -11.70
N PHE A 136 21.04 -24.63 -10.50
CA PHE A 136 21.40 -23.24 -10.25
C PHE A 136 22.60 -23.18 -9.30
N SER A 137 23.57 -22.32 -9.60
CA SER A 137 24.76 -22.11 -8.77
C SER A 137 25.21 -20.64 -8.75
N TYR A 138 25.78 -20.18 -7.64
CA TYR A 138 26.55 -18.94 -7.61
C TYR A 138 27.99 -19.25 -7.99
N ARG A 139 28.55 -18.47 -8.90
CA ARG A 139 29.93 -18.55 -9.38
C ARG A 139 30.55 -17.14 -9.38
N LEU A 140 30.56 -16.51 -8.21
CA LEU A 140 31.13 -15.18 -8.01
C LEU A 140 32.64 -15.30 -7.85
N THR A 141 33.39 -14.48 -8.60
CA THR A 141 34.86 -14.49 -8.56
C THR A 141 35.43 -13.97 -7.24
N ARG A 142 34.61 -13.28 -6.44
CA ARG A 142 34.96 -12.78 -5.12
C ARG A 142 34.56 -13.76 -4.01
N PRO A 143 35.51 -14.31 -3.22
CA PRO A 143 35.21 -15.31 -2.19
C PRO A 143 34.23 -14.85 -1.10
N ASP A 144 34.30 -13.57 -0.72
CA ASP A 144 33.44 -12.98 0.31
C ASP A 144 31.99 -12.82 -0.17
N LEU A 145 31.79 -12.36 -1.41
CA LEU A 145 30.46 -12.32 -2.03
C LEU A 145 29.91 -13.74 -2.28
N GLN A 146 30.77 -14.67 -2.71
CA GLN A 146 30.40 -16.07 -2.89
C GLN A 146 29.90 -16.70 -1.58
N ALA A 147 30.60 -16.48 -0.47
CA ALA A 147 30.20 -16.99 0.84
C ALA A 147 28.82 -16.46 1.26
N LEU A 148 28.58 -15.15 1.11
CA LEU A 148 27.29 -14.52 1.43
C LEU A 148 26.14 -15.02 0.53
N ALA A 149 26.42 -15.25 -0.76
CA ALA A 149 25.44 -15.80 -1.68
C ALA A 149 25.05 -17.23 -1.29
N LEU A 150 26.03 -18.05 -0.93
CA LEU A 150 25.81 -19.44 -0.48
C LEU A 150 25.08 -19.51 0.87
N GLU A 151 25.38 -18.62 1.83
CA GLU A 151 24.67 -18.56 3.12
C GLU A 151 23.17 -18.26 2.95
N SER A 152 22.82 -17.50 1.90
CA SER A 152 21.45 -17.10 1.60
C SER A 152 20.78 -17.94 0.50
N VAL A 153 21.32 -19.13 0.16
CA VAL A 153 20.82 -19.96 -0.95
C VAL A 153 19.40 -20.50 -0.70
N ASP A 154 19.05 -20.80 0.55
CA ASP A 154 17.73 -21.37 0.89
C ASP A 154 16.57 -20.42 0.56
N GLU A 155 16.82 -19.12 0.67
CA GLU A 155 15.89 -18.04 0.34
C GLU A 155 15.75 -17.81 -1.18
N SER A 156 16.55 -18.48 -2.01
CA SER A 156 16.54 -18.30 -3.46
C SER A 156 15.16 -18.60 -4.07
N VAL A 157 14.69 -17.72 -4.95
CA VAL A 157 13.46 -17.92 -5.71
C VAL A 157 13.66 -18.83 -6.93
N ILE A 158 14.91 -19.11 -7.30
CA ILE A 158 15.29 -20.02 -8.37
C ILE A 158 15.33 -21.44 -7.80
N LYS A 159 14.36 -22.26 -8.19
CA LYS A 159 14.27 -23.66 -7.75
C LYS A 159 14.32 -24.60 -8.96
N LYS A 160 14.90 -25.78 -8.75
CA LYS A 160 14.92 -26.85 -9.73
C LYS A 160 13.49 -27.23 -10.15
N ASP A 161 13.34 -27.62 -11.42
CA ASP A 161 12.10 -28.04 -12.08
C ASP A 161 11.01 -26.96 -12.19
N ASN A 162 11.27 -25.74 -11.72
CA ASN A 162 10.40 -24.59 -11.98
C ASN A 162 10.71 -23.96 -13.35
N PRO A 163 9.73 -23.32 -13.99
CA PRO A 163 9.97 -22.50 -15.17
C PRO A 163 10.93 -21.34 -14.89
N ILE A 164 11.87 -21.08 -15.79
CA ILE A 164 12.69 -19.88 -15.74
C ILE A 164 11.87 -18.67 -16.21
N THR A 165 11.55 -17.76 -15.29
CA THR A 165 10.77 -16.55 -15.60
C THR A 165 11.62 -15.30 -15.43
N LYS A 166 11.28 -14.23 -16.16
CA LYS A 166 11.93 -12.91 -15.99
C LYS A 166 11.86 -12.43 -14.54
N ALA A 167 10.69 -12.62 -13.93
CA ALA A 167 10.43 -12.21 -12.55
C ALA A 167 11.32 -12.98 -11.55
N ALA A 168 11.51 -14.29 -11.73
CA ALA A 168 12.37 -15.08 -10.85
C ALA A 168 13.84 -14.67 -10.98
N VAL A 169 14.34 -14.46 -12.20
CA VAL A 169 15.73 -14.04 -12.44
C VAL A 169 16.01 -12.65 -11.84
N LEU A 170 15.15 -11.66 -12.13
CA LEU A 170 15.31 -10.31 -11.57
C LEU A 170 15.10 -10.30 -10.05
N GLY A 171 14.15 -11.10 -9.55
CA GLY A 171 13.91 -11.27 -8.12
C GLY A 171 15.15 -11.79 -7.41
N GLU A 172 15.82 -12.78 -7.98
CA GLU A 172 17.04 -13.36 -7.41
C GLU A 172 18.24 -12.41 -7.45
N ILE A 173 18.40 -11.66 -8.54
CA ILE A 173 19.43 -10.60 -8.64
C ILE A 173 19.19 -9.55 -7.55
N ASN A 174 17.97 -9.03 -7.43
CA ASN A 174 17.64 -8.01 -6.43
C ASN A 174 17.82 -8.53 -5.00
N ARG A 175 17.44 -9.79 -4.74
CA ARG A 175 17.67 -10.43 -3.44
C ARG A 175 19.15 -10.48 -3.08
N GLN A 176 20.01 -10.85 -4.02
CA GLN A 176 21.47 -10.86 -3.80
C GLN A 176 22.05 -9.46 -3.62
N VAL A 177 21.58 -8.47 -4.39
CA VAL A 177 21.92 -7.06 -4.15
C VAL A 177 21.56 -6.65 -2.72
N ASP A 178 20.36 -6.98 -2.25
CA ASP A 178 19.95 -6.72 -0.87
C ASP A 178 20.83 -7.46 0.14
N THR A 179 21.15 -8.73 -0.09
CA THR A 179 22.08 -9.51 0.74
C THR A 179 23.42 -8.79 0.88
N PHE A 180 24.03 -8.36 -0.23
CA PHE A 180 25.33 -7.69 -0.20
C PHE A 180 25.23 -6.30 0.42
N ARG A 181 24.25 -5.48 0.06
CA ARG A 181 24.06 -4.16 0.65
C ARG A 181 23.71 -4.21 2.14
N ASN A 182 23.15 -5.31 2.62
CA ASN A 182 22.94 -5.58 4.05
C ASN A 182 24.21 -6.03 4.79
N ASN A 183 25.25 -6.40 4.06
CA ASN A 183 26.54 -6.86 4.54
C ASN A 183 27.70 -5.91 4.19
N GLY A 184 27.40 -4.63 3.92
CA GLY A 184 28.40 -3.56 3.83
C GLY A 184 28.75 -3.09 2.43
N TYR A 185 28.32 -3.79 1.39
CA TYR A 185 28.61 -3.42 0.00
C TYR A 185 27.64 -2.34 -0.47
N TYR A 186 27.68 -1.16 0.14
CA TYR A 186 26.61 -0.16 0.00
C TYR A 186 26.40 0.34 -1.44
N LYS A 187 27.49 0.36 -2.23
CA LYS A 187 27.55 0.76 -3.65
C LYS A 187 27.15 -0.35 -4.63
N PHE A 188 26.96 -1.58 -4.14
CA PHE A 188 26.64 -2.72 -4.99
C PHE A 188 25.25 -2.58 -5.59
N THR A 189 25.11 -2.86 -6.89
CA THR A 189 23.85 -2.76 -7.63
C THR A 189 23.62 -4.02 -8.48
N ALA A 190 22.47 -4.07 -9.15
CA ALA A 190 22.16 -5.17 -10.06
C ALA A 190 23.14 -5.26 -11.26
N ALA A 191 23.81 -4.15 -11.62
CA ALA A 191 24.76 -4.11 -12.73
C ALA A 191 26.01 -4.98 -12.51
N GLU A 192 26.34 -5.27 -11.25
CA GLU A 192 27.45 -6.12 -10.86
C GLU A 192 27.10 -7.61 -10.89
N LEU A 193 25.85 -8.01 -11.18
CA LEU A 193 25.44 -9.42 -11.29
C LEU A 193 24.90 -9.75 -12.67
N ARG A 194 25.22 -10.95 -13.16
CA ARG A 194 24.68 -11.49 -14.41
C ARG A 194 24.22 -12.93 -14.23
N MET A 195 23.09 -13.27 -14.84
CA MET A 195 22.62 -14.65 -14.94
C MET A 195 23.08 -15.24 -16.27
N ARG A 196 23.81 -16.34 -16.24
CA ARG A 196 24.29 -17.06 -17.43
C ARG A 196 23.67 -18.45 -17.51
N GLY A 197 23.26 -18.87 -18.71
CA GLY A 197 22.93 -20.26 -18.99
C GLY A 197 24.12 -21.00 -19.61
N ASP A 198 24.39 -22.21 -19.12
CA ASP A 198 25.41 -23.09 -19.68
C ASP A 198 24.82 -23.84 -20.89
N THR A 199 25.00 -23.31 -22.11
CA THR A 199 24.54 -23.95 -23.35
C THR A 199 25.58 -23.87 -24.46
N THR A 200 25.67 -24.92 -25.28
CA THR A 200 26.68 -25.13 -26.34
C THR A 200 26.39 -24.35 -27.64
N ILE A 201 25.63 -23.25 -27.60
CA ILE A 201 25.13 -22.57 -28.80
C ILE A 201 25.88 -21.26 -29.02
N GLU A 202 26.59 -21.18 -30.14
CA GLU A 202 27.56 -20.13 -30.51
C GLU A 202 26.97 -18.71 -30.69
N ALA A 203 25.65 -18.54 -30.59
CA ALA A 203 24.97 -17.24 -30.66
C ALA A 203 25.17 -16.33 -29.42
N LEU A 204 26.08 -16.73 -28.51
CA LEU A 204 26.22 -16.24 -27.14
C LEU A 204 27.32 -15.19 -26.92
N THR A 205 27.92 -14.66 -27.98
CA THR A 205 29.03 -13.70 -27.89
C THR A 205 28.62 -12.23 -28.07
N ASN A 206 27.35 -11.94 -28.37
CA ASN A 206 26.91 -10.56 -28.57
C ASN A 206 26.39 -9.91 -27.28
N VAL A 207 27.06 -8.81 -26.95
CA VAL A 207 26.91 -7.95 -25.78
C VAL A 207 25.56 -7.22 -25.82
N SER A 208 24.62 -7.63 -24.98
CA SER A 208 23.48 -6.80 -24.57
C SER A 208 23.51 -6.65 -23.04
N ASP A 209 23.25 -5.44 -22.56
CA ASP A 209 23.23 -5.07 -21.14
C ASP A 209 21.97 -5.58 -20.40
N ASP A 210 20.95 -6.07 -21.12
CA ASP A 210 19.77 -6.70 -20.51
C ASP A 210 20.04 -8.21 -20.24
N PRO A 211 20.14 -8.64 -18.97
CA PRO A 211 20.34 -10.05 -18.61
C PRO A 211 19.20 -10.97 -19.07
N PHE A 212 18.05 -10.43 -19.49
CA PHE A 212 16.93 -11.22 -19.99
C PHE A 212 17.02 -11.57 -21.49
N GLU A 213 17.56 -10.69 -22.34
CA GLU A 213 17.70 -10.95 -23.78
C GLU A 213 18.63 -12.15 -24.04
N GLN A 214 19.70 -12.27 -23.24
CA GLN A 214 20.60 -13.41 -23.32
C GLN A 214 19.90 -14.74 -22.96
N LEU A 215 19.07 -14.73 -21.90
CA LEU A 215 18.29 -15.91 -21.52
C LEU A 215 17.22 -16.26 -22.54
N GLN A 216 16.63 -15.26 -23.21
CA GLN A 216 15.67 -15.48 -24.29
C GLN A 216 16.31 -16.19 -25.49
N ILE A 217 17.47 -15.72 -25.95
CA ILE A 217 18.21 -16.32 -27.07
C ILE A 217 18.64 -17.77 -26.74
N LEU A 218 19.14 -17.97 -25.52
CA LEU A 218 19.47 -19.30 -24.98
C LEU A 218 18.27 -20.24 -24.99
N ALA A 219 17.14 -19.71 -24.54
CA ALA A 219 15.95 -20.52 -24.37
C ALA A 219 15.25 -20.85 -25.67
N GLU A 220 15.18 -19.90 -26.61
CA GLU A 220 14.68 -20.14 -27.97
C GLU A 220 15.51 -21.22 -28.70
N ALA A 221 16.82 -21.25 -28.46
CA ALA A 221 17.71 -22.20 -29.11
C ALA A 221 17.63 -23.62 -28.50
N GLN A 222 17.38 -23.74 -27.19
CA GLN A 222 17.18 -25.02 -26.50
C GLN A 222 15.75 -25.57 -26.61
N ALA A 223 14.77 -24.71 -26.79
CA ALA A 223 13.36 -25.09 -26.80
C ALA A 223 12.98 -25.93 -28.02
N LYS A 224 13.82 -26.04 -29.07
CA LYS A 224 13.62 -27.03 -30.15
C LYS A 224 13.70 -28.51 -29.72
N ARG A 225 13.93 -28.80 -28.42
CA ARG A 225 13.89 -30.13 -27.82
C ARG A 225 12.58 -30.34 -27.05
N ASP A 226 12.08 -31.58 -27.01
CA ASP A 226 10.78 -31.91 -26.41
C ASP A 226 10.66 -31.56 -24.92
N SER A 227 11.77 -31.56 -24.16
CA SER A 227 11.84 -31.15 -22.75
C SER A 227 13.03 -30.21 -22.51
N PRO A 228 12.90 -28.89 -22.71
CA PRO A 228 14.02 -27.98 -22.58
C PRO A 228 14.33 -27.70 -21.10
N THR A 229 15.55 -28.05 -20.70
CA THR A 229 16.10 -27.68 -19.39
C THR A 229 17.33 -26.80 -19.54
N ILE A 230 17.56 -25.93 -18.56
CA ILE A 230 18.70 -25.01 -18.53
C ILE A 230 19.45 -25.07 -17.20
N LYS A 231 20.78 -25.06 -17.27
CA LYS A 231 21.66 -24.91 -16.10
C LYS A 231 22.04 -23.43 -15.97
N LEU A 232 21.83 -22.86 -14.79
CA LEU A 232 22.02 -21.45 -14.52
C LEU A 232 23.21 -21.22 -13.59
N ALA A 233 23.96 -20.16 -13.87
CA ALA A 233 25.00 -19.65 -13.01
C ALA A 233 24.86 -18.14 -12.85
N MET A 234 24.79 -17.66 -11.60
CA MET A 234 24.95 -16.24 -11.32
C MET A 234 26.43 -15.91 -11.18
N VAL A 235 26.90 -14.97 -11.97
CA VAL A 235 28.31 -14.56 -12.01
C VAL A 235 28.45 -13.07 -11.66
N LEU A 236 29.64 -12.72 -11.18
CA LEU A 236 30.00 -11.32 -10.94
C LEU A 236 30.39 -10.66 -12.27
N ASN A 237 29.79 -9.51 -12.55
CA ASN A 237 30.22 -8.59 -13.60
C ASN A 237 31.11 -7.53 -12.96
N ILE A 238 32.43 -7.59 -13.22
CA ILE A 238 33.39 -6.73 -12.54
C ILE A 238 33.19 -5.28 -13.03
N PRO A 239 32.86 -4.33 -12.13
CA PRO A 239 32.70 -2.93 -12.50
C PRO A 239 34.05 -2.27 -12.76
N GLN A 240 34.05 -1.19 -13.56
CA GLN A 240 35.24 -0.34 -13.74
C GLN A 240 35.67 0.32 -12.43
N ASP A 241 34.70 0.80 -11.62
CA ASP A 241 34.92 1.27 -10.26
C ASP A 241 34.92 0.09 -9.28
N THR A 242 36.12 -0.38 -8.91
CA THR A 242 36.28 -1.52 -8.00
C THR A 242 35.79 -1.24 -6.58
N THR A 243 35.68 0.03 -6.17
CA THR A 243 35.18 0.40 -4.84
C THR A 243 33.73 -0.02 -4.62
N LYS A 244 32.99 -0.29 -5.71
CA LYS A 244 31.66 -0.89 -5.63
C LYS A 244 31.63 -2.28 -4.99
N LEU A 245 32.76 -2.97 -5.01
CA LEU A 245 32.94 -4.30 -4.42
C LEU A 245 33.56 -4.23 -3.01
N ASP A 246 33.78 -3.04 -2.46
CA ASP A 246 34.34 -2.87 -1.13
C ASP A 246 33.27 -2.94 -0.04
N LYS A 247 33.69 -3.42 1.13
CA LYS A 247 32.85 -3.52 2.31
C LYS A 247 33.03 -2.29 3.18
N TYR A 248 31.96 -1.52 3.34
CA TYR A 248 31.99 -0.26 4.08
C TYR A 248 31.48 -0.38 5.52
N LEU A 249 32.19 0.30 6.43
CA LEU A 249 31.80 0.49 7.82
C LEU A 249 31.24 1.90 8.02
N ILE A 250 30.27 2.03 8.91
CA ILE A 250 29.73 3.32 9.35
C ILE A 250 30.76 3.95 10.29
N ASN A 251 31.33 5.09 9.93
CA ASN A 251 32.24 5.85 10.79
C ASN A 251 31.45 6.66 11.82
N LYS A 252 30.65 7.63 11.35
CA LYS A 252 29.78 8.43 12.22
C LYS A 252 28.36 8.49 11.67
N VAL A 253 27.41 8.64 12.57
CA VAL A 253 26.03 8.99 12.26
C VAL A 253 25.80 10.41 12.76
N PHE A 254 25.62 11.36 11.87
CA PHE A 254 25.22 12.72 12.18
C PHE A 254 23.69 12.85 12.10
N VAL A 255 23.10 13.63 12.99
CA VAL A 255 21.65 13.85 13.02
C VAL A 255 21.38 15.34 13.06
N MET A 256 20.78 15.86 12.00
CA MET A 256 20.35 17.24 11.86
C MET A 256 18.84 17.30 12.03
N GLN A 257 18.39 17.54 13.28
CA GLN A 257 16.98 17.40 13.67
C GLN A 257 16.08 18.57 13.20
N ASP A 258 16.70 19.66 12.78
CA ASP A 258 16.10 20.90 12.29
C ASP A 258 16.82 21.40 11.04
N PHE A 259 17.17 20.45 10.15
CA PHE A 259 17.89 20.71 8.91
C PHE A 259 17.17 21.75 8.04
N VAL A 260 17.93 22.70 7.52
CA VAL A 260 17.51 23.66 6.51
C VAL A 260 18.29 23.36 5.21
N PRO A 261 17.63 23.31 4.04
CA PRO A 261 18.33 23.12 2.78
C PRO A 261 19.44 24.18 2.59
N GLY A 262 20.68 23.71 2.41
CA GLY A 262 21.87 24.54 2.34
C GLY A 262 22.73 24.55 3.59
N ASP A 263 22.31 23.91 4.69
CA ASP A 263 23.16 23.76 5.88
C ASP A 263 24.47 23.04 5.55
N ASP A 264 25.59 23.58 6.03
CA ASP A 264 26.88 22.89 6.04
C ASP A 264 27.01 22.03 7.30
N ILE A 265 27.24 20.74 7.11
CA ILE A 265 27.49 19.78 8.19
C ILE A 265 28.73 20.15 9.04
N ASN A 266 29.65 20.96 8.50
CA ASN A 266 30.85 21.39 9.20
C ASN A 266 30.70 22.75 9.91
N ASP A 267 29.59 23.48 9.75
CA ASP A 267 29.38 24.80 10.38
C ASP A 267 29.41 24.70 11.92
N THR A 268 30.36 25.37 12.56
CA THR A 268 30.48 25.41 14.03
C THR A 268 29.96 26.70 14.67
N LEU A 269 29.59 27.70 13.87
CA LEU A 269 29.15 29.02 14.34
C LEU A 269 27.64 29.04 14.61
N ASN A 270 26.83 28.52 13.69
CA ASN A 270 25.37 28.57 13.81
C ASN A 270 24.75 27.25 14.29
N ILE A 271 25.51 26.15 14.21
CA ILE A 271 25.04 24.81 14.52
C ILE A 271 25.72 24.31 15.80
N THR A 272 24.90 24.02 16.81
CA THR A 272 25.36 23.39 18.05
C THR A 272 25.56 21.89 17.84
N GLN A 273 26.71 21.37 18.31
CA GLN A 273 26.99 19.95 18.30
C GLN A 273 26.87 19.33 19.70
N ARG A 274 26.27 18.14 19.78
CA ARG A 274 26.23 17.30 20.97
C ARG A 274 26.48 15.84 20.61
N THR A 275 27.56 15.28 21.14
CA THR A 275 27.90 13.87 20.94
C THR A 275 27.10 12.96 21.89
N THR A 276 26.65 11.82 21.38
CA THR A 276 26.00 10.75 22.16
C THR A 276 26.73 9.43 21.91
N ARG A 277 26.37 8.37 22.63
CA ARG A 277 26.91 7.02 22.40
C ARG A 277 26.59 6.47 21.00
N SER A 278 25.49 6.92 20.36
CA SER A 278 24.97 6.29 19.14
C SER A 278 25.00 7.17 17.90
N PHE A 279 25.12 8.49 18.05
CA PHE A 279 25.17 9.46 16.96
C PHE A 279 25.67 10.82 17.46
N VAL A 280 26.08 11.68 16.54
CA VAL A 280 26.42 13.08 16.78
C VAL A 280 25.22 13.93 16.40
N LEU A 281 24.62 14.58 17.39
CA LEU A 281 23.47 15.47 17.18
C LEU A 281 23.98 16.86 16.80
N ARG A 282 23.45 17.44 15.73
CA ARG A 282 23.73 18.79 15.25
C ARG A 282 22.42 19.54 15.04
N TYR A 283 22.31 20.79 15.51
CA TYR A 283 21.08 21.58 15.40
C TYR A 283 21.29 23.07 15.58
N HIS A 284 20.37 23.87 15.03
CA HIS A 284 20.23 25.28 15.38
C HIS A 284 19.41 25.44 16.67
N LYS A 285 18.31 24.68 16.79
CA LYS A 285 17.39 24.70 17.94
C LYS A 285 17.12 23.26 18.43
N PRO A 286 17.11 23.03 19.75
CA PRO A 286 16.87 21.69 20.30
C PRO A 286 15.37 21.33 20.28
N ILE A 287 14.79 21.10 19.09
CA ILE A 287 13.34 20.85 18.89
C ILE A 287 12.89 19.50 19.45
N PHE A 288 13.74 18.47 19.39
CA PHE A 288 13.43 17.13 19.85
C PHE A 288 14.40 16.66 20.95
N ARG A 289 13.91 15.78 21.84
CA ARG A 289 14.77 15.14 22.84
C ARG A 289 15.63 14.07 22.20
N THR A 290 16.88 13.98 22.64
CA THR A 290 17.83 12.94 22.20
C THR A 290 17.29 11.53 22.38
N GLY A 291 16.54 11.27 23.46
CA GLY A 291 15.92 9.96 23.70
C GLY A 291 14.87 9.58 22.65
N PHE A 292 14.13 10.56 22.10
CA PHE A 292 13.20 10.33 21.00
C PHE A 292 13.93 9.98 19.70
N LEU A 293 14.99 10.73 19.36
CA LEU A 293 15.82 10.45 18.19
C LEU A 293 16.49 9.08 18.28
N ALA A 294 17.08 8.74 19.43
CA ALA A 294 17.79 7.49 19.66
C ALA A 294 16.92 6.24 19.54
N ARG A 295 15.61 6.34 19.79
CA ARG A 295 14.66 5.23 19.61
C ARG A 295 14.30 5.00 18.14
N ASN A 296 14.32 6.04 17.32
CA ASN A 296 13.93 5.97 15.92
C ASN A 296 15.10 5.67 14.98
N ILE A 297 16.32 6.07 15.37
CA ILE A 297 17.54 5.81 14.59
C ILE A 297 18.12 4.45 14.99
N THR A 298 18.23 3.53 14.04
CA THR A 298 18.76 2.18 14.30
C THR A 298 20.21 2.00 13.84
N LEU A 299 20.68 2.83 12.91
CA LEU A 299 22.07 2.90 12.46
C LEU A 299 23.02 3.21 13.63
N ARG A 300 24.20 2.57 13.68
CA ARG A 300 25.21 2.80 14.72
C ARG A 300 26.61 2.95 14.10
N PRO A 301 27.47 3.80 14.70
CA PRO A 301 28.90 3.84 14.40
C PRO A 301 29.58 2.49 14.59
N ASN A 302 30.65 2.27 13.82
CA ASN A 302 31.49 1.07 13.81
C ASN A 302 30.77 -0.23 13.45
N GLN A 303 29.57 -0.15 12.87
CA GLN A 303 28.88 -1.29 12.30
C GLN A 303 29.04 -1.30 10.78
N VAL A 304 28.94 -2.49 10.19
CA VAL A 304 28.85 -2.66 8.74
C VAL A 304 27.60 -1.93 8.22
N TYR A 305 27.72 -1.24 7.08
CA TYR A 305 26.56 -0.62 6.45
C TYR A 305 25.49 -1.67 6.15
N SER A 306 24.24 -1.35 6.46
CA SER A 306 23.09 -2.22 6.18
C SER A 306 21.95 -1.42 5.58
N LEU A 307 21.57 -1.76 4.35
CA LEU A 307 20.41 -1.18 3.66
C LEU A 307 19.12 -1.35 4.47
N ARG A 308 18.93 -2.49 5.14
CA ARG A 308 17.80 -2.78 6.01
C ARG A 308 17.73 -1.79 7.18
N GLU A 309 18.83 -1.53 7.86
CA GLU A 309 18.85 -0.58 8.98
C GLU A 309 18.73 0.88 8.50
N HIS A 310 19.26 1.20 7.32
CA HIS A 310 19.04 2.48 6.65
C HIS A 310 17.55 2.73 6.38
N ASN A 311 16.89 1.81 5.68
CA ASN A 311 15.45 1.89 5.37
C ASN A 311 14.57 1.88 6.61
N LYS A 312 14.94 1.10 7.63
CA LYS A 312 14.24 1.06 8.92
C LYS A 312 14.35 2.38 9.68
N THR A 313 15.53 3.00 9.68
CA THR A 313 15.72 4.34 10.28
C THR A 313 14.84 5.38 9.58
N LEU A 314 14.87 5.44 8.24
CA LEU A 314 13.98 6.31 7.46
C LEU A 314 12.50 6.05 7.77
N SER A 315 12.08 4.78 7.76
CA SER A 315 10.70 4.40 8.03
C SER A 315 10.25 4.80 9.44
N ASN A 316 11.09 4.61 10.46
CA ASN A 316 10.78 5.01 11.83
C ASN A 316 10.62 6.53 11.97
N LEU A 317 11.54 7.30 11.37
CA LEU A 317 11.52 8.76 11.40
C LEU A 317 10.30 9.31 10.65
N ALA A 318 10.00 8.77 9.47
CA ALA A 318 8.81 9.13 8.70
C ALA A 318 7.52 8.82 9.47
N LYS A 319 7.41 7.62 10.06
CA LYS A 319 6.24 7.20 10.87
C LYS A 319 6.02 8.06 12.10
N ALA A 320 7.06 8.69 12.64
CA ALA A 320 6.92 9.59 13.77
C ALA A 320 6.05 10.83 13.44
N GLY A 321 5.97 11.23 12.16
CA GLY A 321 5.05 12.27 11.70
C GLY A 321 5.30 13.65 12.31
N VAL A 322 6.58 13.99 12.53
CA VAL A 322 7.02 15.30 13.05
C VAL A 322 7.99 16.03 12.09
N TRP A 323 8.44 15.36 11.05
CA TRP A 323 9.28 15.92 9.98
C TRP A 323 8.54 15.87 8.65
N GLN A 324 8.75 16.89 7.83
CA GLN A 324 8.17 16.99 6.48
C GLN A 324 8.93 16.08 5.53
N THR A 325 10.25 16.09 5.64
CA THR A 325 11.16 15.22 4.88
C THR A 325 12.15 14.58 5.83
N THR A 326 12.49 13.33 5.52
CA THR A 326 13.51 12.56 6.22
C THR A 326 14.43 11.96 5.18
N ASN A 327 15.70 12.32 5.22
CA ASN A 327 16.71 11.83 4.29
C ASN A 327 17.94 11.33 5.04
N ILE A 328 18.71 10.45 4.42
CA ILE A 328 20.02 10.02 4.92
C ILE A 328 21.02 10.13 3.78
N THR A 329 21.85 11.17 3.84
CA THR A 329 22.95 11.37 2.90
C THR A 329 24.15 10.54 3.34
N VAL A 330 24.77 9.83 2.41
CA VAL A 330 25.99 9.05 2.64
C VAL A 330 27.16 9.89 2.17
N ARG A 331 28.09 10.20 3.08
CA ARG A 331 29.34 10.89 2.76
C ARG A 331 30.50 9.91 2.88
N GLU A 332 31.11 9.58 1.76
CA GLU A 332 32.30 8.73 1.71
C GLU A 332 33.49 9.45 2.32
N LEU A 333 34.30 8.72 3.08
CA LEU A 333 35.59 9.19 3.54
C LEU A 333 36.63 8.75 2.49
N PRO A 334 37.28 9.69 1.77
CA PRO A 334 38.25 9.36 0.72
C PRO A 334 39.30 8.38 1.21
N ASP A 335 39.71 7.46 0.32
CA ASP A 335 40.75 6.45 0.56
C ASP A 335 40.48 5.52 1.76
N THR A 336 39.24 5.45 2.24
CA THR A 336 38.83 4.54 3.31
C THR A 336 37.54 3.80 2.94
N SER A 337 37.42 2.55 3.36
CA SER A 337 36.15 1.80 3.29
C SER A 337 35.21 2.20 4.44
N LYS A 338 35.02 3.50 4.64
CA LYS A 338 34.18 4.06 5.69
C LYS A 338 33.26 5.15 5.16
N VAL A 339 32.06 5.23 5.72
CA VAL A 339 31.06 6.24 5.39
C VAL A 339 30.55 6.97 6.62
N ASP A 340 30.36 8.27 6.50
CA ASP A 340 29.54 9.05 7.41
C ASP A 340 28.09 9.07 6.91
N LEU A 341 27.14 8.83 7.82
CA LEU A 341 25.71 8.89 7.51
C LEU A 341 25.13 10.17 8.10
N ILE A 342 24.55 11.03 7.28
CA ILE A 342 24.00 12.32 7.67
C ILE A 342 22.48 12.23 7.59
N VAL A 343 21.82 12.13 8.74
CA VAL A 343 20.36 12.08 8.86
C VAL A 343 19.84 13.51 8.84
N GLU A 344 19.23 13.90 7.73
CA GLU A 344 18.69 15.24 7.47
C GLU A 344 17.18 15.23 7.73
N LEU A 345 16.74 16.07 8.68
CA LEU A 345 15.35 16.09 9.13
C LEU A 345 14.79 17.49 9.08
N VAL A 346 13.90 17.75 8.12
CA VAL A 346 13.22 19.04 7.99
C VAL A 346 11.97 19.02 8.88
N PRO A 347 11.88 19.84 9.93
CA PRO A 347 10.80 19.76 10.91
C PRO A 347 9.49 20.30 10.32
N MET A 348 8.37 19.63 10.60
CA MET A 348 7.05 20.21 10.33
C MET A 348 6.74 21.33 11.31
N LYS A 349 5.84 22.24 10.91
CA LYS A 349 5.22 23.20 11.83
C LYS A 349 4.62 22.45 13.03
N LYS A 350 4.99 22.88 14.23
CA LYS A 350 4.55 22.26 15.50
C LYS A 350 3.04 22.26 15.64
N PHE A 351 2.38 23.34 15.21
CA PHE A 351 0.94 23.50 15.25
C PHE A 351 0.34 23.42 13.85
N GLY A 352 -0.77 22.71 13.72
CA GLY A 352 -1.63 22.69 12.54
C GLY A 352 -3.05 23.09 12.93
N PHE A 353 -3.71 23.85 12.07
CA PHE A 353 -5.10 24.22 12.21
C PHE A 353 -5.87 23.76 10.97
N GLU A 354 -7.04 23.18 11.18
CA GLU A 354 -7.93 22.70 10.12
C GLU A 354 -9.36 23.14 10.44
N ALA A 355 -10.10 23.57 9.42
CA ALA A 355 -11.52 23.88 9.52
C ALA A 355 -12.23 23.20 8.36
N ALA A 356 -13.27 22.44 8.66
CA ALA A 356 -14.02 21.65 7.70
C ALA A 356 -15.52 21.94 7.83
N LEU A 357 -16.20 22.00 6.69
CA LEU A 357 -17.65 22.01 6.60
C LEU A 357 -18.10 20.63 6.14
N GLU A 358 -18.90 19.95 6.95
CA GLU A 358 -19.50 18.67 6.64
C GLU A 358 -20.98 18.87 6.32
N VAL A 359 -21.44 18.24 5.24
CA VAL A 359 -22.85 18.17 4.85
C VAL A 359 -23.21 16.70 4.71
N SER A 360 -24.24 16.26 5.43
CA SER A 360 -24.71 14.88 5.42
C SER A 360 -26.19 14.80 5.07
N TYR A 361 -26.58 13.73 4.39
CA TYR A 361 -27.98 13.43 4.10
C TYR A 361 -28.27 11.98 4.49
N SER A 362 -29.25 11.79 5.38
CA SER A 362 -29.72 10.48 5.81
C SER A 362 -31.13 10.26 5.28
N ALA A 363 -31.29 9.27 4.39
CA ALA A 363 -32.58 8.84 3.89
C ALA A 363 -33.01 7.56 4.63
N THR A 364 -33.94 7.69 5.57
CA THR A 364 -34.47 6.55 6.31
C THR A 364 -35.56 5.87 5.47
N SER A 365 -35.27 4.72 4.85
CA SER A 365 -36.23 3.95 4.05
C SER A 365 -37.13 3.01 4.88
N ASN A 366 -36.87 2.91 6.19
CA ASN A 366 -37.54 1.97 7.07
C ASN A 366 -38.75 2.63 7.74
N THR A 367 -39.95 2.15 7.44
CA THR A 367 -41.23 2.74 7.89
C THR A 367 -41.55 2.51 9.37
N ASN A 368 -40.73 1.73 10.10
CA ASN A 368 -40.94 1.38 11.51
C ASN A 368 -40.19 2.29 12.50
N ASN A 369 -39.45 3.30 12.02
CA ASN A 369 -38.75 4.23 12.90
C ASN A 369 -39.70 5.38 13.28
N ALA A 370 -40.35 5.27 14.45
CA ALA A 370 -41.38 6.20 14.91
C ALA A 370 -40.89 7.66 15.12
N LEU A 371 -39.57 7.90 15.05
CA LEU A 371 -38.92 9.18 15.31
C LEU A 371 -37.99 9.66 14.17
N GLY A 372 -37.97 9.00 13.00
CA GLY A 372 -36.97 9.25 11.95
C GLY A 372 -37.54 9.60 10.58
N GLY A 373 -37.34 10.84 10.12
CA GLY A 373 -37.58 11.28 8.73
C GLY A 373 -36.31 11.27 7.87
N ASN A 374 -36.38 11.84 6.66
CA ASN A 374 -35.18 12.21 5.91
C ASN A 374 -34.52 13.41 6.61
N LEU A 375 -33.22 13.33 6.87
CA LEU A 375 -32.47 14.30 7.66
C LEU A 375 -31.35 14.90 6.84
N PHE A 376 -31.14 16.20 6.99
CA PHE A 376 -30.02 16.92 6.40
C PHE A 376 -29.16 17.51 7.51
N GLY A 377 -27.93 17.05 7.64
CA GLY A 377 -26.97 17.53 8.63
C GLY A 377 -26.00 18.53 8.03
N VAL A 378 -25.74 19.62 8.74
CA VAL A 378 -24.65 20.55 8.45
C VAL A 378 -23.84 20.74 9.72
N SER A 379 -22.53 20.56 9.64
CA SER A 379 -21.64 20.81 10.77
C SER A 379 -20.34 21.47 10.37
N VAL A 380 -19.85 22.33 11.24
CA VAL A 380 -18.50 22.89 11.16
C VAL A 380 -17.63 22.17 12.18
N GLU A 381 -16.51 21.63 11.72
CA GLU A 381 -15.46 21.08 12.57
C GLU A 381 -14.23 21.98 12.50
N THR A 382 -13.66 22.31 13.65
CA THR A 382 -12.35 22.96 13.75
C THR A 382 -11.40 22.07 14.54
N SER A 383 -10.16 21.93 14.07
CA SER A 383 -9.14 21.12 14.72
C SER A 383 -7.85 21.91 14.93
N LEU A 384 -7.31 21.83 16.16
CA LEU A 384 -5.99 22.33 16.52
C LEU A 384 -5.09 21.16 16.92
N LEU A 385 -4.02 20.97 16.16
CA LEU A 385 -3.08 19.87 16.31
C LEU A 385 -1.71 20.37 16.77
N ASN A 386 -1.25 19.93 17.93
CA ASN A 386 0.14 20.04 18.38
C ASN A 386 0.89 18.73 18.10
N ARG A 387 1.90 18.75 17.24
CA ARG A 387 2.63 17.55 16.80
C ARG A 387 3.73 17.07 17.76
N ASN A 388 4.16 17.93 18.69
CA ASN A 388 5.38 17.68 19.45
C ASN A 388 5.28 18.19 20.90
N ILE A 389 4.32 17.64 21.64
CA ILE A 389 4.26 17.85 23.10
C ILE A 389 5.49 17.24 23.76
N GLY A 390 6.10 18.01 24.66
CA GLY A 390 7.25 17.57 25.44
C GLY A 390 8.52 17.26 24.63
N ARG A 391 8.57 17.63 23.34
CA ARG A 391 9.68 17.34 22.41
C ARG A 391 9.90 15.84 22.13
N GLU A 392 8.86 15.02 22.29
CA GLU A 392 8.87 13.54 22.18
C GLU A 392 8.01 13.03 21.00
N GLY A 393 7.57 13.91 20.10
CA GLY A 393 6.65 13.57 19.00
C GLY A 393 5.25 13.16 19.45
N ILE A 394 4.86 13.56 20.68
CA ILE A 394 3.51 13.34 21.19
C ILE A 394 2.57 14.29 20.47
N ARG A 395 1.57 13.72 19.78
CA ARG A 395 0.54 14.45 19.05
C ARG A 395 -0.66 14.68 19.96
N MET A 396 -1.15 15.91 20.05
CA MET A 396 -2.38 16.24 20.76
C MET A 396 -3.29 17.02 19.82
N THR A 397 -4.49 16.50 19.60
CA THR A 397 -5.48 17.09 18.72
C THR A 397 -6.66 17.53 19.54
N HIS A 398 -6.99 18.81 19.49
CA HIS A 398 -8.24 19.35 19.96
C HIS A 398 -9.18 19.45 18.75
N ARG A 399 -10.41 18.98 18.87
CA ARG A 399 -11.46 19.18 17.86
C ARG A 399 -12.68 19.77 18.53
N LEU A 400 -13.28 20.76 17.88
CA LEU A 400 -14.56 21.34 18.25
C LEU A 400 -15.48 21.20 17.04
N ARG A 401 -16.63 20.56 17.23
CA ARG A 401 -17.64 20.35 16.20
C ARG A 401 -18.95 20.97 16.66
N ALA A 402 -19.56 21.77 15.79
CA ALA A 402 -20.88 22.32 16.00
C ALA A 402 -21.74 22.00 14.77
N GLY A 403 -22.93 21.43 14.98
CA GLY A 403 -23.77 20.99 13.89
C GLY A 403 -25.26 21.16 14.18
N ILE A 404 -26.04 21.21 13.11
CA ILE A 404 -27.49 21.16 13.14
C ILE A 404 -27.96 20.08 12.18
N GLU A 405 -29.07 19.43 12.54
CA GLU A 405 -29.77 18.46 11.73
C GLU A 405 -31.16 19.02 11.44
N LEU A 406 -31.53 19.06 10.16
CA LEU A 406 -32.78 19.62 9.67
C LEU A 406 -33.72 18.49 9.25
N ASN A 407 -35.01 18.69 9.49
CA ASN A 407 -36.05 17.80 9.01
C ASN A 407 -36.35 18.08 7.53
N ASN A 408 -36.37 17.04 6.70
CA ASN A 408 -36.81 17.15 5.31
C ASN A 408 -38.23 16.58 5.18
N ASN A 409 -39.22 17.49 5.25
CA ASN A 409 -40.69 17.32 5.28
C ASN A 409 -41.24 16.20 4.38
N SER A 410 -41.14 14.95 4.84
CA SER A 410 -41.66 13.79 4.12
C SER A 410 -42.89 13.17 4.79
N ARG A 411 -43.28 13.57 6.02
CA ARG A 411 -44.55 13.20 6.67
C ARG A 411 -44.99 14.23 7.75
N GLY A 412 -46.15 14.87 7.56
CA GLY A 412 -46.93 15.50 8.65
C GLY A 412 -46.61 16.97 8.99
N THR A 413 -47.66 17.75 9.20
CA THR A 413 -47.71 19.23 9.14
C THR A 413 -47.31 20.00 10.41
N THR A 414 -46.55 19.43 11.36
CA THR A 414 -46.30 20.10 12.65
C THR A 414 -44.90 19.93 13.26
N THR A 415 -43.88 19.45 12.53
CA THR A 415 -42.52 19.35 13.06
C THR A 415 -41.68 20.58 12.69
N GLY A 416 -40.99 21.18 13.66
CA GLY A 416 -40.09 22.32 13.42
C GLY A 416 -38.99 22.00 12.39
N PRO A 417 -38.45 23.04 11.71
CA PRO A 417 -37.46 22.86 10.64
C PRO A 417 -36.13 22.27 11.12
N ILE A 418 -35.79 22.46 12.40
CA ILE A 418 -34.58 21.92 13.03
C ILE A 418 -34.98 20.69 13.86
N ASN A 419 -34.29 19.58 13.65
CA ASN A 419 -34.47 18.33 14.38
C ASN A 419 -33.57 18.28 15.63
N SER A 420 -32.30 18.65 15.47
CA SER A 420 -31.34 18.69 16.58
C SER A 420 -30.17 19.61 16.34
N ASN A 421 -29.52 20.01 17.42
CA ASN A 421 -28.22 20.66 17.42
C ASN A 421 -27.22 19.84 18.25
N GLU A 422 -25.97 19.87 17.80
CA GLU A 422 -24.84 19.18 18.42
C GLU A 422 -23.71 20.17 18.65
N LEU A 423 -23.11 20.10 19.84
CA LEU A 423 -21.82 20.71 20.15
C LEU A 423 -20.94 19.65 20.79
N SER A 424 -19.80 19.33 20.17
CA SER A 424 -18.87 18.35 20.72
C SER A 424 -17.43 18.85 20.72
N TYR A 425 -16.72 18.49 21.78
CA TYR A 425 -15.29 18.74 21.96
C TYR A 425 -14.59 17.39 22.14
N SER A 426 -13.52 17.15 21.39
CA SER A 426 -12.66 16.00 21.62
C SER A 426 -11.19 16.39 21.77
N ASN A 427 -10.51 15.69 22.66
CA ASN A 427 -9.08 15.73 22.83
C ASN A 427 -8.49 14.35 22.59
N THR A 428 -7.58 14.25 21.63
CA THR A 428 -6.87 13.01 21.30
C THR A 428 -5.39 13.21 21.53
N VAL A 429 -4.80 12.49 22.49
CA VAL A 429 -3.36 12.43 22.73
C VAL A 429 -2.83 11.11 22.18
N THR A 430 -1.90 11.16 21.24
CA THR A 430 -1.21 9.99 20.67
C THR A 430 0.29 10.07 20.98
N ILE A 431 0.80 9.02 21.60
CA ILE A 431 2.18 8.90 22.06
C ILE A 431 2.85 7.86 21.16
N PRO A 432 3.92 8.20 20.40
CA PRO A 432 4.53 7.33 19.40
C PRO A 432 5.46 6.27 20.03
N ARG A 433 5.04 5.72 21.17
CA ARG A 433 5.68 4.59 21.84
C ARG A 433 4.65 3.81 22.63
N ASN A 434 4.90 2.51 22.75
CA ASN A 434 4.16 1.67 23.67
C ASN A 434 4.59 1.99 25.11
N LEU A 435 3.75 2.72 25.85
CA LEU A 435 3.97 3.00 27.25
C LEU A 435 3.62 1.77 28.10
N ASN A 436 4.53 1.28 28.93
CA ASN A 436 4.18 0.21 29.85
C ASN A 436 3.44 0.78 31.07
N PHE A 437 2.18 0.37 31.28
CA PHE A 437 1.33 0.86 32.36
C PHE A 437 1.22 -0.12 33.52
N THR A 438 1.92 -1.26 33.43
CA THR A 438 2.09 -2.17 34.56
C THR A 438 2.74 -1.40 35.72
N PRO A 439 2.17 -1.39 36.93
CA PRO A 439 2.77 -0.72 38.08
C PRO A 439 4.21 -1.19 38.33
N ARG A 440 5.12 -0.27 38.70
CA ARG A 440 6.56 -0.55 38.87
C ARG A 440 6.86 -1.71 39.83
N PHE A 441 6.02 -1.95 40.84
CA PHE A 441 6.18 -3.05 41.79
C PHE A 441 5.99 -4.45 41.17
N LEU A 442 5.35 -4.55 39.99
CA LEU A 442 5.18 -5.79 39.23
C LEU A 442 6.21 -5.96 38.09
N GLN A 443 7.17 -5.04 37.95
CA GLN A 443 8.08 -4.97 36.79
C GLN A 443 9.41 -5.72 36.94
N ARG A 444 9.57 -6.63 37.93
CA ARG A 444 10.82 -7.39 38.09
C ARG A 444 11.13 -8.25 36.85
N GLY A 445 12.25 -8.00 36.19
CA GLY A 445 12.80 -8.85 35.12
C GLY A 445 12.35 -8.55 33.68
N VAL A 446 11.43 -7.60 33.45
CA VAL A 446 10.99 -7.30 32.07
C VAL A 446 11.93 -6.29 31.43
N GLN A 447 12.91 -6.78 30.66
CA GLN A 447 13.69 -5.92 29.77
C GLN A 447 12.76 -5.24 28.77
N GLN A 448 12.64 -3.92 28.87
CA GLN A 448 11.84 -3.10 27.98
C GLN A 448 12.51 -3.02 26.61
N ARG A 449 12.33 -4.07 25.81
CA ARG A 449 12.63 -4.00 24.38
C ARG A 449 11.67 -2.97 23.77
N ASN A 450 12.20 -1.96 23.09
CA ASN A 450 11.41 -0.96 22.36
C ASN A 450 10.51 -1.68 21.33
N ARG A 451 9.30 -2.08 21.74
CA ARG A 451 8.34 -2.69 20.85
C ARG A 451 7.67 -1.59 20.03
N PRO A 452 7.60 -1.74 18.70
CA PRO A 452 6.86 -0.79 17.87
C PRO A 452 5.40 -0.74 18.32
N GLY A 453 4.80 0.45 18.25
CA GLY A 453 3.43 0.69 18.66
C GLY A 453 3.21 2.10 19.21
N GLU A 454 1.95 2.46 19.37
CA GLU A 454 1.52 3.77 19.86
C GLU A 454 0.59 3.59 21.06
N SER A 455 0.64 4.52 22.01
CA SER A 455 -0.37 4.64 23.07
C SER A 455 -1.26 5.84 22.80
N PHE A 456 -2.53 5.76 23.14
CA PHE A 456 -3.48 6.85 22.94
C PHE A 456 -4.37 7.06 24.16
N ILE A 457 -4.79 8.31 24.34
CA ILE A 457 -5.83 8.74 25.27
C ILE A 457 -6.79 9.58 24.43
N ASN A 458 -8.07 9.21 24.41
CA ASN A 458 -9.12 10.03 23.82
C ASN A 458 -10.11 10.42 24.89
N THR A 459 -10.40 11.70 24.96
CA THR A 459 -11.44 12.28 25.80
C THR A 459 -12.41 13.03 24.90
N SER A 460 -13.71 12.84 25.04
CA SER A 460 -14.70 13.60 24.29
C SER A 460 -15.88 14.00 25.17
N ILE A 461 -16.39 15.20 24.97
CA ILE A 461 -17.63 15.70 25.57
C ILE A 461 -18.54 16.09 24.42
N ALA A 462 -19.79 15.67 24.43
CA ALA A 462 -20.79 16.14 23.47
C ALA A 462 -22.09 16.53 24.17
N LEU A 463 -22.67 17.62 23.71
CA LEU A 463 -23.98 18.13 24.08
C LEU A 463 -24.87 18.02 22.85
N ASN A 464 -25.87 17.14 22.93
CA ASN A 464 -26.88 16.97 21.91
C ASN A 464 -28.20 17.47 22.45
N ASN A 465 -28.87 18.34 21.70
CA ASN A 465 -30.19 18.81 22.01
C ASN A 465 -31.14 18.39 20.89
N ARG A 466 -32.07 17.50 21.23
CA ARG A 466 -33.15 17.05 20.37
C ARG A 466 -34.33 17.96 20.66
N LEU A 467 -34.63 18.86 19.72
CA LEU A 467 -35.63 19.90 19.93
C LEU A 467 -36.98 19.28 20.26
N ASP A 468 -37.68 19.92 21.20
CA ASP A 468 -38.98 19.50 21.74
C ASP A 468 -39.00 18.13 22.44
N LEU A 469 -37.84 17.46 22.61
CA LEU A 469 -37.74 16.13 23.21
C LEU A 469 -36.87 16.11 24.46
N PHE A 470 -35.54 16.26 24.33
CA PHE A 470 -34.60 16.11 25.44
C PHE A 470 -33.20 16.67 25.16
N ASN A 471 -32.43 16.86 26.24
CA ASN A 471 -31.00 17.10 26.18
C ASN A 471 -30.20 15.87 26.59
N LEU A 472 -29.11 15.61 25.88
CA LEU A 472 -28.18 14.51 26.15
C LEU A 472 -26.76 15.04 26.23
N GLN A 473 -26.15 14.88 27.40
CA GLN A 473 -24.73 15.12 27.60
C GLN A 473 -23.99 13.79 27.60
N THR A 474 -22.92 13.69 26.83
CA THR A 474 -22.06 12.51 26.80
C THR A 474 -20.62 12.88 27.15
N PHE A 475 -19.97 12.02 27.94
CA PHE A 475 -18.55 12.07 28.22
C PHE A 475 -17.96 10.70 27.89
N ASN A 476 -16.93 10.66 27.05
CA ASN A 476 -16.18 9.44 26.77
C ASN A 476 -14.72 9.63 27.14
N LEU A 477 -14.16 8.67 27.85
CA LEU A 477 -12.74 8.51 28.11
C LEU A 477 -12.33 7.14 27.59
N SER A 478 -11.34 7.09 26.71
CA SER A 478 -10.76 5.84 26.26
C SER A 478 -9.26 5.93 26.29
N PHE A 479 -8.64 4.85 26.74
CA PHE A 479 -7.21 4.74 26.84
C PHE A 479 -6.77 3.39 26.31
N GLY A 480 -5.71 3.39 25.51
CA GLY A 480 -5.27 2.14 24.90
C GLY A 480 -3.96 2.23 24.15
N LYS A 481 -3.68 1.13 23.45
CA LYS A 481 -2.47 0.92 22.67
C LYS A 481 -2.81 0.32 21.32
N ARG A 482 -2.06 0.73 20.30
CA ARG A 482 -2.04 0.12 18.98
C ARG A 482 -0.72 -0.62 18.82
N LEU A 483 -0.80 -1.92 18.59
CA LEU A 483 0.36 -2.78 18.37
C LEU A 483 0.32 -3.30 16.94
N PRO A 484 1.35 -3.02 16.12
CA PRO A 484 1.42 -3.61 14.79
C PRO A 484 1.61 -5.12 14.93
N GLY A 485 0.80 -5.88 14.20
CA GLY A 485 0.95 -7.32 14.06
C GLY A 485 1.82 -7.68 12.86
N LYS A 486 1.75 -8.95 12.43
CA LYS A 486 2.44 -9.40 11.21
C LYS A 486 1.80 -8.76 9.98
N SER A 487 2.64 -8.30 9.07
CA SER A 487 2.24 -7.86 7.73
C SER A 487 2.79 -8.85 6.72
N THR A 488 1.92 -9.48 5.95
CA THR A 488 2.23 -10.24 4.74
C THR A 488 1.77 -9.43 3.53
N PRO A 489 2.20 -9.78 2.30
CA PRO A 489 1.71 -9.12 1.08
C PRO A 489 0.17 -9.13 0.93
N VAL A 490 -0.50 -10.08 1.59
CA VAL A 490 -1.95 -10.28 1.49
C VAL A 490 -2.71 -9.78 2.72
N LYS A 491 -2.03 -9.64 3.88
CA LYS A 491 -2.71 -9.33 5.16
C LYS A 491 -1.84 -8.52 6.10
N THR A 492 -2.34 -7.38 6.55
CA THR A 492 -1.77 -6.61 7.67
C THR A 492 -2.67 -6.72 8.89
N THR A 493 -2.16 -7.25 9.99
CA THR A 493 -2.90 -7.34 11.26
C THR A 493 -2.48 -6.21 12.20
N ASN A 494 -3.42 -5.49 12.79
CA ASN A 494 -3.16 -4.48 13.83
C ASN A 494 -4.00 -4.81 15.06
N TRP A 495 -3.37 -4.81 16.24
CA TRP A 495 -4.04 -5.07 17.51
C TRP A 495 -4.31 -3.77 18.23
N VAL A 496 -5.54 -3.59 18.72
CA VAL A 496 -5.89 -2.45 19.57
C VAL A 496 -6.33 -3.00 20.92
N PHE A 497 -5.61 -2.62 21.97
CA PHE A 497 -5.91 -3.00 23.34
C PHE A 497 -6.37 -1.76 24.12
N LYS A 498 -7.59 -1.78 24.67
CA LYS A 498 -8.22 -0.63 25.35
C LYS A 498 -8.58 -0.99 26.80
N PRO A 499 -7.61 -1.13 27.71
CA PRO A 499 -7.84 -1.59 29.07
C PRO A 499 -8.74 -0.66 29.91
N LEU A 500 -9.10 0.52 29.39
CA LEU A 500 -10.10 1.37 29.99
C LEU A 500 -10.88 2.09 28.90
N THR A 501 -12.19 1.89 28.95
CA THR A 501 -13.18 2.71 28.28
C THR A 501 -14.23 3.07 29.31
N ALA A 502 -14.53 4.36 29.44
CA ALA A 502 -15.57 4.86 30.31
C ALA A 502 -16.45 5.82 29.51
N GLN A 503 -17.74 5.55 29.49
CA GLN A 503 -18.75 6.34 28.81
C GLN A 503 -19.82 6.72 29.82
N PHE A 504 -20.12 8.00 29.90
CA PHE A 504 -21.20 8.54 30.69
C PHE A 504 -22.17 9.28 29.76
N SER A 505 -23.45 8.93 29.84
CA SER A 505 -24.54 9.58 29.11
C SER A 505 -25.56 10.06 30.13
N PHE A 506 -25.84 11.35 30.15
CA PHE A 506 -26.80 11.99 31.05
C PHE A 506 -27.95 12.57 30.25
N LEU A 507 -29.14 12.02 30.45
CA LEU A 507 -30.38 12.45 29.80
C LEU A 507 -31.14 13.39 30.74
N TYR A 508 -31.37 14.61 30.31
CA TYR A 508 -32.00 15.67 31.12
C TYR A 508 -32.95 16.54 30.28
N ASN A 509 -33.67 17.45 30.94
CA ASN A 509 -34.66 18.34 30.31
C ASN A 509 -35.63 17.61 29.37
N GLN A 510 -36.23 16.53 29.88
CA GLN A 510 -37.18 15.71 29.14
C GLN A 510 -38.54 16.42 29.06
N SER A 511 -39.03 16.66 27.84
CA SER A 511 -40.36 17.23 27.62
C SER A 511 -41.47 16.23 27.97
N ASP A 512 -42.67 16.74 28.24
CA ASP A 512 -43.82 15.87 28.51
C ASP A 512 -44.23 15.05 27.29
N SER A 513 -44.04 15.61 26.08
CA SER A 513 -44.17 14.87 24.82
C SER A 513 -43.24 13.65 24.78
N PHE A 514 -41.98 13.84 25.14
CA PHE A 514 -41.00 12.75 25.18
C PHE A 514 -41.35 11.69 26.23
N LYS A 515 -41.77 12.09 27.43
CA LYS A 515 -42.23 11.15 28.47
C LYS A 515 -43.44 10.34 28.02
N ASN A 516 -44.39 10.96 27.32
CA ASN A 516 -45.55 10.27 26.75
C ASN A 516 -45.14 9.25 25.67
N ILE A 517 -44.18 9.60 24.81
CA ILE A 517 -43.61 8.69 23.81
C ILE A 517 -42.96 7.46 24.48
N LEU A 518 -42.20 7.69 25.55
CA LEU A 518 -41.58 6.62 26.35
C LEU A 518 -42.61 5.71 27.03
N ALA A 519 -43.70 6.30 27.56
CA ALA A 519 -44.78 5.55 28.20
C ALA A 519 -45.56 4.68 27.19
N GLN A 520 -45.80 5.19 25.98
CA GLN A 520 -46.47 4.45 24.91
C GLN A 520 -45.59 3.37 24.29
N ASN A 521 -44.25 3.53 24.35
CA ASN A 521 -43.30 2.59 23.77
C ASN A 521 -42.24 2.17 24.81
N PRO A 522 -42.55 1.24 25.72
CA PRO A 522 -41.65 0.85 26.82
C PRO A 522 -40.26 0.37 26.37
N PHE A 523 -40.13 -0.15 25.14
CA PHE A 523 -38.83 -0.53 24.55
C PHE A 523 -37.83 0.63 24.48
N LEU A 524 -38.31 1.87 24.33
CA LEU A 524 -37.47 3.06 24.23
C LEU A 524 -36.80 3.42 25.57
N ASN A 525 -37.34 2.98 26.71
CA ASN A 525 -36.75 3.23 28.03
C ASN A 525 -35.36 2.60 28.18
N TYR A 526 -35.08 1.50 27.47
CA TYR A 526 -33.75 0.90 27.45
C TYR A 526 -32.76 1.67 26.57
N SER A 527 -33.25 2.39 25.56
CA SER A 527 -32.42 3.16 24.63
C SER A 527 -32.15 4.59 25.13
N TYR A 528 -33.07 5.17 25.90
CA TYR A 528 -32.98 6.54 26.41
C TYR A 528 -32.96 6.57 27.93
N ASN A 529 -31.79 6.26 28.51
CA ASN A 529 -31.56 6.37 29.94
C ASN A 529 -30.23 7.06 30.25
N THR A 530 -30.13 7.59 31.46
CA THR A 530 -28.83 8.01 32.01
C THR A 530 -28.03 6.76 32.34
N SER A 531 -26.84 6.63 31.76
CA SER A 531 -26.03 5.42 31.85
C SER A 531 -24.57 5.75 32.09
N PHE A 532 -23.92 4.98 32.97
CA PHE A 532 -22.47 4.92 33.07
C PHE A 532 -22.01 3.52 32.67
N VAL A 533 -21.19 3.44 31.62
CA VAL A 533 -20.66 2.20 31.09
C VAL A 533 -19.14 2.24 31.22
N ILE A 534 -18.57 1.23 31.86
CA ILE A 534 -17.13 1.02 31.94
C ILE A 534 -16.78 -0.34 31.37
N GLY A 535 -15.74 -0.42 30.54
CA GLY A 535 -15.32 -1.64 29.86
C GLY A 535 -13.83 -1.67 29.52
N MET A 536 -13.36 -2.82 29.04
CA MET A 536 -11.97 -3.08 28.62
C MET A 536 -11.90 -3.71 27.23
#